data_AF-A0A0M9UCW2-F1
#
_entry.id   AF-A0A0M9UCW2-F1
#
_cell.length_a   1.000
_cell.length_b   1.000
_cell.length_c   1.000
_cell.angle_alpha   90.00
_cell.angle_beta   90.00
_cell.angle_gamma   90.00
#
_symmetry.space_group_name_H-M   'P 1'
#
loop_
_entity.id
_entity.type
_entity.pdbx_description
1 polymer ?
#
loop_
_entity_poly.entity_id
_entity_poly.type
_entity_poly.pdbx_seq_one_letter_code
_entity_poly.pdbx_strand_id
1 'polypeptide(L)'
;MPANGQITVPIEALNPGLTGNVGALLINQVEGPLASALRVFNTNPTSGGTVKQVATVTVADKDQLREQVVQRLTQEGTAEIAKQIPEGYLLIPNTLTFDAVTESFDHLVDEQADTLTLLYRLRVEGLIVRQEDVEFLARPVLRENVPADRELLAEGFAVRIVDGERLSSDQARFTAEVEGFTAARIDGNMVRDLVRGLPIEEAEVVLKNRLPLAADPGIEISPAGWGRMPYLPLRIYVRVAALPPQQQGASQ
;
A
#
# COMPACT_ATOMS: atom_id res chain seq x y z
N MET A 1 56.77 73.42 -20.25
CA MET A 1 56.39 72.08 -19.76
C MET A 1 56.72 71.09 -20.87
N PRO A 2 57.33 69.93 -20.61
CA PRO A 2 57.51 68.96 -21.68
C PRO A 2 56.11 68.57 -22.19
N ALA A 3 55.91 68.75 -23.49
CA ALA A 3 54.79 68.14 -24.18
C ALA A 3 54.89 66.62 -24.00
N ASN A 4 53.78 65.96 -23.65
CA ASN A 4 53.60 64.48 -23.60
C ASN A 4 53.74 63.80 -22.23
N GLY A 5 53.34 64.44 -21.12
CA GLY A 5 53.16 63.75 -19.85
C GLY A 5 52.00 62.74 -19.90
N GLN A 6 52.27 61.46 -19.63
CA GLN A 6 51.26 60.42 -19.48
C GLN A 6 51.11 60.06 -18.00
N ILE A 7 49.87 59.85 -17.56
CA ILE A 7 49.55 59.39 -16.21
C ILE A 7 48.52 58.27 -16.31
N THR A 8 48.69 57.24 -15.48
CA THR A 8 47.70 56.17 -15.32
C THR A 8 46.77 56.53 -14.17
N VAL A 9 45.47 56.43 -14.42
CA VAL A 9 44.44 56.65 -13.40
C VAL A 9 43.62 55.38 -13.22
N PRO A 10 43.11 55.09 -12.01
CA PRO A 10 42.14 54.03 -11.83
C PRO A 10 40.83 54.40 -12.55
N ILE A 11 40.12 53.38 -13.01
CA ILE A 11 38.82 53.51 -13.66
C ILE A 11 37.82 52.61 -12.93
N GLU A 12 36.56 53.01 -12.95
CA GLU A 12 35.44 52.24 -12.43
C GLU A 12 34.32 52.23 -13.48
N ALA A 13 33.67 51.10 -13.66
CA ALA A 13 32.56 50.99 -14.59
C ALA A 13 31.32 51.68 -14.02
N LEU A 14 30.71 52.57 -14.80
CA LEU A 14 29.45 53.22 -14.41
C LEU A 14 28.30 52.20 -14.33
N ASN A 15 28.27 51.24 -15.26
CA ASN A 15 27.27 50.18 -15.29
C ASN A 15 27.93 48.84 -14.93
N PRO A 16 27.40 48.12 -13.93
CA PRO A 16 27.90 46.79 -13.60
C PRO A 16 27.51 45.75 -14.67
N GLY A 17 28.21 44.62 -14.68
CA GLY A 17 27.90 43.47 -15.54
C GLY A 17 28.76 43.39 -16.80
N LEU A 18 28.45 42.42 -17.66
CA LEU A 18 29.25 42.10 -18.86
C LEU A 18 29.39 43.30 -19.81
N THR A 19 28.38 44.18 -19.87
CA THR A 19 28.38 45.39 -20.71
C THR A 19 29.39 46.44 -20.26
N GLY A 20 29.81 46.42 -18.99
CA GLY A 20 30.87 47.28 -18.48
C GLY A 20 32.28 46.82 -18.88
N ASN A 21 32.44 45.59 -19.39
CA ASN A 21 33.71 45.08 -19.89
C ASN A 21 33.93 45.54 -21.34
N VAL A 22 34.79 46.54 -21.53
CA VAL A 22 35.21 47.04 -22.84
C VAL A 22 36.58 46.49 -23.25
N GLY A 23 36.74 46.25 -24.56
CA GLY A 23 38.01 45.84 -25.16
C GLY A 23 39.13 46.88 -25.02
N ALA A 24 40.36 46.50 -25.36
CA ALA A 24 41.49 47.44 -25.40
C ALA A 24 41.20 48.60 -26.37
N LEU A 25 41.68 49.80 -26.02
CA LEU A 25 41.58 51.04 -26.79
C LEU A 25 40.14 51.56 -27.04
N LEU A 26 39.14 51.02 -26.35
CA LEU A 26 37.74 51.45 -26.49
C LEU A 26 37.34 52.57 -25.53
N ILE A 27 38.07 52.80 -24.44
CA ILE A 27 37.90 53.98 -23.56
C ILE A 27 38.68 55.14 -24.17
N ASN A 28 38.15 55.78 -25.21
CA ASN A 28 38.92 56.70 -26.06
C ASN A 28 38.45 58.16 -26.03
N GLN A 29 37.44 58.48 -25.22
CA GLN A 29 36.84 59.81 -25.13
C GLN A 29 36.76 60.28 -23.67
N VAL A 30 37.02 61.57 -23.46
CA VAL A 30 36.81 62.25 -22.18
C VAL A 30 35.58 63.14 -22.34
N GLU A 31 34.65 63.06 -21.42
CA GLU A 31 33.48 63.95 -21.39
C GLU A 31 33.80 65.25 -20.64
N GLY A 32 33.17 66.36 -21.07
CA GLY A 32 33.28 67.66 -20.40
C GLY A 32 34.40 68.58 -20.92
N PRO A 33 34.74 69.65 -20.18
CA PRO A 33 35.61 70.74 -20.66
C PRO A 33 37.04 70.32 -21.03
N LEU A 34 37.48 69.14 -20.56
CA LEU A 34 38.83 68.63 -20.81
C LEU A 34 38.94 67.76 -22.08
N ALA A 35 37.84 67.52 -22.79
CA ALA A 35 37.79 66.67 -23.98
C ALA A 35 38.73 67.11 -25.11
N SER A 36 38.99 68.42 -25.24
CA SER A 36 39.88 68.99 -26.26
C SER A 36 41.35 69.04 -25.83
N ALA A 37 41.64 68.86 -24.54
CA ALA A 37 42.97 69.03 -23.95
C ALA A 37 43.65 67.69 -23.63
N LEU A 38 42.88 66.61 -23.47
CA LEU A 38 43.37 65.30 -23.03
C LEU A 38 42.98 64.21 -24.01
N ARG A 39 43.84 63.18 -24.13
CA ARG A 39 43.55 61.94 -24.85
C ARG A 39 43.59 60.78 -23.86
N VAL A 40 42.54 59.97 -23.85
CA VAL A 40 42.43 58.77 -23.02
C VAL A 40 42.41 57.53 -23.90
N PHE A 41 42.97 56.43 -23.42
CA PHE A 41 42.85 55.09 -24.00
C PHE A 41 43.17 54.07 -22.90
N ASN A 42 42.46 52.95 -22.88
CA ASN A 42 42.84 51.80 -22.07
C ASN A 42 43.78 50.89 -22.86
N THR A 43 44.96 50.61 -22.32
CA THR A 43 45.93 49.72 -22.98
C THR A 43 45.47 48.26 -22.96
N ASN A 44 44.85 47.83 -21.86
CA ASN A 44 44.32 46.49 -21.67
C ASN A 44 42.77 46.51 -21.65
N PRO A 45 42.10 45.42 -22.05
CA PRO A 45 40.65 45.30 -21.88
C PRO A 45 40.29 45.37 -20.39
N THR A 46 39.13 45.96 -20.09
CA THR A 46 38.56 45.91 -18.73
C THR A 46 37.89 44.55 -18.51
N SER A 47 37.91 44.08 -17.26
CA SER A 47 37.34 42.79 -16.88
C SER A 47 36.74 42.87 -15.47
N GLY A 48 36.05 41.81 -15.04
CA GLY A 48 35.44 41.73 -13.70
C GLY A 48 33.93 41.93 -13.69
N GLY A 49 33.33 42.51 -14.73
CA GLY A 49 31.88 42.53 -14.90
C GLY A 49 31.34 41.13 -15.21
N THR A 50 30.48 40.59 -14.34
CA THR A 50 29.84 39.26 -14.52
C THR A 50 28.33 39.36 -14.38
N VAL A 51 27.60 38.35 -14.85
CA VAL A 51 26.17 38.15 -14.55
C VAL A 51 26.00 37.03 -13.54
N LYS A 52 25.13 37.23 -12.55
CA LYS A 52 24.75 36.18 -11.60
C LYS A 52 23.41 35.62 -12.06
N GLN A 53 23.37 34.36 -12.47
CA GLN A 53 22.12 33.63 -12.63
C GLN A 53 21.63 33.23 -11.24
N VAL A 54 20.36 33.47 -10.98
CA VAL A 54 19.70 33.10 -9.72
C VAL A 54 18.59 32.10 -10.06
N ALA A 55 18.53 31.00 -9.31
CA ALA A 55 17.44 30.05 -9.45
C ALA A 55 16.15 30.68 -8.90
N THR A 56 15.06 30.48 -9.62
CA THR A 56 13.73 30.98 -9.25
C THR A 56 12.74 29.85 -9.34
N VAL A 57 11.80 29.81 -8.41
CA VAL A 57 10.76 28.77 -8.37
C VAL A 57 9.78 28.97 -9.53
N THR A 58 9.60 27.93 -10.35
CA THR A 58 8.62 27.92 -11.43
C THR A 58 7.34 27.19 -11.02
N VAL A 59 6.25 27.38 -11.78
CA VAL A 59 5.03 26.58 -11.62
C VAL A 59 5.30 25.09 -11.87
N ALA A 60 6.15 24.79 -12.87
CA ALA A 60 6.53 23.42 -13.21
C ALA A 60 7.25 22.72 -12.04
N ASP A 61 8.14 23.42 -11.32
CA ASP A 61 8.83 22.85 -10.16
C ASP A 61 7.84 22.47 -9.05
N LYS A 62 6.85 23.33 -8.78
CA LYS A 62 5.79 23.06 -7.78
C LYS A 62 4.93 21.86 -8.17
N ASP A 63 4.53 21.78 -9.43
CA ASP A 63 3.69 20.69 -9.92
C ASP A 63 4.44 19.35 -9.91
N GLN A 64 5.71 19.34 -10.33
CA GLN A 64 6.57 18.16 -10.27
C GLN A 64 6.79 17.69 -8.83
N LEU A 65 7.09 18.62 -7.91
CA LEU A 65 7.26 18.27 -6.50
C LEU A 65 5.96 17.72 -5.90
N ARG A 66 4.81 18.32 -6.22
CA ARG A 66 3.49 17.83 -5.79
C ARG A 66 3.25 16.41 -6.28
N GLU A 67 3.43 16.16 -7.57
CA GLU A 67 3.20 14.84 -8.17
C GLU A 67 4.07 13.77 -7.51
N GLN A 68 5.36 14.04 -7.33
CA GLN A 68 6.29 13.12 -6.67
C GLN A 68 5.88 12.81 -5.22
N VAL A 69 5.48 13.84 -4.46
CA VAL A 69 5.05 13.67 -3.06
C VAL A 69 3.72 12.93 -2.98
N VAL A 70 2.73 13.27 -3.80
CA VAL A 70 1.42 12.59 -3.85
C VAL A 70 1.57 11.12 -4.24
N GLN A 71 2.41 10.83 -5.24
CA GLN A 71 2.66 9.46 -5.68
C GLN A 71 3.29 8.64 -4.54
N ARG A 72 4.29 9.20 -3.85
CA ARG A 72 4.94 8.54 -2.70
C ARG A 72 3.94 8.30 -1.56
N LEU A 73 3.22 9.34 -1.14
CA LEU A 73 2.28 9.26 -0.02
C LEU A 73 1.09 8.34 -0.31
N THR A 74 0.64 8.25 -1.56
CA THR A 74 -0.40 7.29 -1.96
C THR A 74 0.09 5.84 -1.78
N GLN A 75 1.33 5.55 -2.17
CA GLN A 75 1.93 4.21 -2.01
C GLN A 75 2.14 3.85 -0.53
N GLU A 76 2.75 4.78 0.22
CA GLU A 76 2.98 4.60 1.66
C GLU A 76 1.66 4.48 2.42
N GLY A 77 0.69 5.34 2.12
CA GLY A 77 -0.63 5.32 2.74
C GLY A 77 -1.40 4.03 2.47
N THR A 78 -1.29 3.47 1.26
CA THR A 78 -1.87 2.16 0.93
C THR A 78 -1.22 1.03 1.73
N ALA A 79 0.10 1.05 1.90
CA ALA A 79 0.81 0.05 2.69
C ALA A 79 0.51 0.18 4.20
N GLU A 80 0.40 1.40 4.71
CA GLU A 80 0.10 1.67 6.12
C GLU A 80 -1.33 1.31 6.49
N ILE A 81 -2.32 1.65 5.66
CA ILE A 81 -3.72 1.30 5.95
C ILE A 81 -3.92 -0.22 5.96
N ALA A 82 -3.21 -0.96 5.10
CA ALA A 82 -3.27 -2.42 5.07
C ALA A 82 -2.81 -3.07 6.39
N LYS A 83 -1.85 -2.45 7.09
CA LYS A 83 -1.35 -2.93 8.40
C LYS A 83 -2.32 -2.61 9.56
N GLN A 84 -3.25 -1.68 9.35
CA GLN A 84 -4.21 -1.25 10.36
C GLN A 84 -5.54 -2.01 10.29
N ILE A 85 -5.69 -2.91 9.31
CA ILE A 85 -6.90 -3.72 9.17
C ILE A 85 -7.00 -4.65 10.40
N PRO A 86 -8.10 -4.60 11.15
CA PRO A 86 -8.31 -5.49 12.28
C PRO A 86 -8.40 -6.95 11.84
N GLU A 87 -8.04 -7.87 12.74
CA GLU A 87 -8.23 -9.31 12.49
C GLU A 87 -9.72 -9.62 12.21
N GLY A 88 -9.98 -10.51 11.25
CA GLY A 88 -11.34 -10.86 10.82
C GLY A 88 -12.01 -9.84 9.88
N TYR A 89 -11.29 -8.80 9.45
CA TYR A 89 -11.76 -7.84 8.45
C TYR A 89 -10.96 -7.95 7.15
N LEU A 90 -11.64 -7.63 6.05
CA LEU A 90 -11.06 -7.60 4.71
C LEU A 90 -11.25 -6.21 4.12
N LEU A 91 -10.18 -5.64 3.55
CA LEU A 91 -10.26 -4.40 2.78
C LEU A 91 -11.01 -4.64 1.48
N ILE A 92 -11.96 -3.77 1.18
CA ILE A 92 -12.66 -3.78 -0.10
C ILE A 92 -11.79 -3.01 -1.12
N PRO A 93 -11.29 -3.67 -2.18
CA PRO A 93 -10.49 -3.03 -3.21
C PRO A 93 -11.21 -1.83 -3.84
N ASN A 94 -10.44 -0.87 -4.35
CA ASN A 94 -10.95 0.33 -5.04
C ASN A 94 -11.91 1.21 -4.20
N THR A 95 -11.93 1.04 -2.87
CA THR A 95 -12.65 1.93 -1.95
C THR A 95 -11.75 2.95 -1.27
N LEU A 96 -10.44 2.89 -1.51
CA LEU A 96 -9.47 3.82 -0.96
C LEU A 96 -9.68 5.23 -1.53
N THR A 97 -9.80 6.21 -0.65
CA THR A 97 -9.76 7.64 -0.99
C THR A 97 -8.53 8.30 -0.40
N PHE A 98 -8.04 9.29 -1.13
CA PHE A 98 -6.82 10.02 -0.84
C PHE A 98 -7.14 11.51 -0.87
N ASP A 99 -7.24 12.12 0.30
CA ASP A 99 -7.67 13.50 0.46
C ASP A 99 -6.54 14.36 1.03
N ALA A 100 -6.23 15.47 0.34
CA ALA A 100 -5.24 16.42 0.81
C ALA A 100 -5.79 17.21 2.01
N VAL A 101 -5.23 16.98 3.19
CA VAL A 101 -5.57 17.71 4.42
C VAL A 101 -4.78 19.01 4.52
N THR A 102 -3.55 19.02 4.00
CA THR A 102 -2.67 20.18 4.02
C THR A 102 -1.78 20.15 2.80
N GLU A 103 -1.65 21.29 2.14
CA GLU A 103 -0.69 21.54 1.06
C GLU A 103 -0.14 22.95 1.23
N SER A 104 1.18 23.08 1.44
CA SER A 104 1.82 24.37 1.61
C SER A 104 3.26 24.33 1.11
N PHE A 105 3.58 25.24 0.20
CA PHE A 105 4.95 25.49 -0.26
C PHE A 105 5.59 26.59 0.59
N ASP A 106 6.89 26.50 0.82
CA ASP A 106 7.69 27.50 1.53
C ASP A 106 8.02 28.75 0.70
N HIS A 107 8.00 28.63 -0.63
CA HIS A 107 8.28 29.72 -1.57
C HIS A 107 7.14 29.94 -2.59
N LEU A 108 7.03 31.16 -3.09
CA LEU A 108 6.11 31.56 -4.17
C LEU A 108 6.74 31.38 -5.56
N VAL A 109 5.92 31.48 -6.61
CA VAL A 109 6.42 31.49 -7.99
C VAL A 109 7.21 32.78 -8.22
N ASP A 110 8.29 32.69 -9.00
CA ASP A 110 9.27 33.77 -9.27
C ASP A 110 10.11 34.20 -8.06
N GLU A 111 9.93 33.56 -6.90
CA GLU A 111 10.78 33.78 -5.74
C GLU A 111 12.16 33.13 -5.95
N GLN A 112 13.22 33.86 -5.60
CA GLN A 112 14.58 33.34 -5.66
C GLN A 112 14.79 32.32 -4.54
N ALA A 113 14.97 31.06 -4.91
CA ALA A 113 15.26 29.98 -3.98
C ALA A 113 16.07 28.87 -4.67
N ASP A 114 17.04 28.32 -3.94
CA ASP A 114 17.84 27.17 -4.39
C ASP A 114 17.17 25.83 -4.03
N THR A 115 16.15 25.85 -3.18
CA THR A 115 15.41 24.66 -2.72
C THR A 115 13.94 25.02 -2.54
N LEU A 116 13.05 24.11 -2.90
CA LEU A 116 11.62 24.22 -2.73
C LEU A 116 11.13 23.11 -1.80
N THR A 117 10.41 23.47 -0.74
CA THR A 117 9.85 22.52 0.22
C THR A 117 8.33 22.47 0.13
N LEU A 118 7.77 21.27 0.21
CA LEU A 118 6.33 21.04 0.25
C LEU A 118 5.94 20.33 1.56
N LEU A 119 5.14 21.00 2.39
CA LEU A 119 4.41 20.37 3.48
C LEU A 119 3.11 19.79 2.93
N TYR A 120 3.03 18.46 2.89
CA TYR A 120 1.85 17.73 2.42
C TYR A 120 1.33 16.76 3.47
N ARG A 121 0.02 16.77 3.73
CA ARG A 121 -0.65 15.78 4.58
C ARG A 121 -1.76 15.12 3.80
N LEU A 122 -1.64 13.82 3.59
CA LEU A 122 -2.63 13.00 2.91
C LEU A 122 -3.44 12.20 3.93
N ARG A 123 -4.77 12.28 3.85
CA ARG A 123 -5.68 11.39 4.56
C ARG A 123 -6.01 10.22 3.65
N VAL A 124 -5.92 9.01 4.20
CA VAL A 124 -6.29 7.78 3.49
C VAL A 124 -7.45 7.15 4.24
N GLU A 125 -8.54 6.86 3.52
CA GLU A 125 -9.71 6.18 4.06
C GLU A 125 -10.07 5.00 3.17
N GLY A 126 -10.46 3.88 3.75
CA GLY A 126 -10.88 2.68 3.02
C GLY A 126 -12.07 2.02 3.69
N LEU A 127 -12.88 1.29 2.92
CA LEU A 127 -13.97 0.50 3.45
C LEU A 127 -13.53 -0.93 3.68
N ILE A 128 -13.89 -1.46 4.84
CA ILE A 128 -13.61 -2.83 5.25
C ILE A 128 -14.93 -3.57 5.51
N VAL A 129 -14.91 -4.88 5.33
CA VAL A 129 -16.03 -5.77 5.63
C VAL A 129 -15.57 -6.86 6.59
N ARG A 130 -16.44 -7.31 7.49
CA ARG A 130 -16.17 -8.48 8.32
C ARG A 130 -16.23 -9.74 7.48
N GLN A 131 -15.21 -10.59 7.63
CA GLN A 131 -15.16 -11.87 6.93
C GLN A 131 -16.38 -12.74 7.26
N GLU A 132 -16.76 -12.82 8.54
CA GLU A 132 -17.92 -13.60 9.01
C GLU A 132 -19.24 -13.18 8.36
N ASP A 133 -19.44 -11.88 8.11
CA ASP A 133 -20.64 -11.36 7.46
C ASP A 133 -20.72 -11.83 6.00
N VAL A 134 -19.57 -11.87 5.30
CA VAL A 134 -19.48 -12.39 3.92
C VAL A 134 -19.73 -13.90 3.90
N GLU A 135 -19.15 -14.66 4.82
CA GLU A 135 -19.37 -16.10 4.95
C GLU A 135 -20.84 -16.42 5.20
N PHE A 136 -21.49 -15.67 6.10
CA PHE A 136 -22.90 -15.84 6.42
C PHE A 136 -23.79 -15.69 5.17
N LEU A 137 -23.52 -14.67 4.35
CA LEU A 137 -24.26 -14.41 3.11
C LEU A 137 -23.96 -15.45 2.02
N ALA A 138 -22.76 -16.03 1.98
CA ALA A 138 -22.36 -17.03 1.00
C ALA A 138 -22.90 -18.44 1.29
N ARG A 139 -23.18 -18.77 2.56
CA ARG A 139 -23.62 -20.12 2.97
C ARG A 139 -24.80 -20.70 2.18
N PRO A 140 -25.91 -19.98 1.92
CA PRO A 140 -27.03 -20.52 1.15
C PRO A 140 -26.61 -20.89 -0.28
N VAL A 141 -25.84 -20.03 -0.94
CA VAL A 141 -25.35 -20.23 -2.31
C VAL A 141 -24.39 -21.42 -2.38
N LEU A 142 -23.50 -21.56 -1.38
CA LEU A 142 -22.59 -22.70 -1.30
C LEU A 142 -23.35 -24.02 -1.11
N ARG A 143 -24.39 -24.03 -0.26
CA ARG A 143 -25.21 -25.22 0.00
C ARG A 143 -25.93 -25.74 -1.25
N GLU A 144 -26.38 -24.85 -2.12
CA GLU A 144 -27.03 -25.24 -3.39
C GLU A 144 -26.09 -26.02 -4.32
N ASN A 145 -24.78 -25.79 -4.20
CA ASN A 145 -23.75 -26.47 -4.98
C ASN A 145 -23.20 -27.75 -4.31
N VAL A 146 -23.71 -28.13 -3.13
CA VAL A 146 -23.25 -29.34 -2.42
C VAL A 146 -23.99 -30.57 -2.92
N PRO A 147 -23.28 -31.63 -3.38
CA PRO A 147 -23.89 -32.91 -3.72
C PRO A 147 -24.70 -33.53 -2.56
N ALA A 148 -25.71 -34.34 -2.88
CA ALA A 148 -26.63 -34.90 -1.89
C ALA A 148 -25.95 -35.84 -0.86
N ASP A 149 -24.84 -36.47 -1.22
CA ASP A 149 -24.02 -37.35 -0.39
C ASP A 149 -22.99 -36.59 0.48
N ARG A 150 -23.00 -35.25 0.42
CA ARG A 150 -22.08 -34.39 1.16
C ARG A 150 -22.83 -33.36 2.00
N GLU A 151 -22.08 -32.74 2.91
CA GLU A 151 -22.54 -31.61 3.71
C GLU A 151 -21.47 -30.51 3.76
N LEU A 152 -21.91 -29.25 3.71
CA LEU A 152 -21.04 -28.09 3.88
C LEU A 152 -20.62 -28.01 5.34
N LEU A 153 -19.32 -27.92 5.58
CA LEU A 153 -18.76 -27.80 6.92
C LEU A 153 -19.04 -26.43 7.52
N ALA A 154 -19.09 -26.36 8.85
CA ALA A 154 -19.37 -25.11 9.56
C ALA A 154 -18.14 -24.18 9.64
N GLU A 155 -16.94 -24.74 9.48
CA GLU A 155 -15.64 -24.09 9.67
C GLU A 155 -14.76 -24.25 8.42
N GLY A 156 -13.69 -23.47 8.33
CA GLY A 156 -12.72 -23.54 7.25
C GLY A 156 -13.15 -22.83 5.97
N PHE A 157 -13.91 -21.74 6.08
CA PHE A 157 -14.19 -20.90 4.92
C PHE A 157 -12.96 -20.07 4.56
N ALA A 158 -12.70 -19.93 3.27
CA ALA A 158 -11.74 -18.95 2.75
C ALA A 158 -12.51 -17.89 1.98
N VAL A 159 -12.34 -16.63 2.35
CA VAL A 159 -12.99 -15.49 1.71
C VAL A 159 -11.94 -14.60 1.09
N ARG A 160 -12.18 -14.22 -0.17
CA ARG A 160 -11.34 -13.26 -0.89
C ARG A 160 -12.22 -12.25 -1.59
N ILE A 161 -12.00 -10.96 -1.34
CA ILE A 161 -12.65 -9.89 -2.10
C ILE A 161 -11.87 -9.70 -3.41
N VAL A 162 -12.56 -9.84 -4.54
CA VAL A 162 -11.93 -9.80 -5.88
C VAL A 162 -11.95 -8.39 -6.44
N ASP A 163 -13.07 -7.70 -6.25
CA ASP A 163 -13.30 -6.36 -6.76
C ASP A 163 -14.30 -5.63 -5.87
N GLY A 164 -14.31 -4.30 -5.95
CA GLY A 164 -15.21 -3.45 -5.20
C GLY A 164 -15.35 -2.07 -5.79
N GLU A 165 -16.42 -1.38 -5.41
CA GLU A 165 -16.67 0.03 -5.70
C GLU A 165 -17.26 0.69 -4.45
N ARG A 166 -16.81 1.92 -4.18
CA ARG A 166 -17.42 2.76 -3.14
C ARG A 166 -18.66 3.44 -3.71
N LEU A 167 -19.79 3.29 -3.03
CA LEU A 167 -21.06 3.94 -3.39
C LEU A 167 -21.29 5.24 -2.58
N SER A 168 -20.87 5.25 -1.32
CA SER A 168 -20.95 6.40 -0.40
C SER A 168 -19.78 6.37 0.59
N SER A 169 -19.78 7.28 1.58
CA SER A 169 -18.80 7.28 2.68
C SER A 169 -18.76 5.98 3.48
N ASP A 170 -19.87 5.23 3.53
CA ASP A 170 -20.08 4.06 4.39
C ASP A 170 -20.63 2.83 3.64
N GLN A 171 -20.91 2.95 2.34
CA GLN A 171 -21.45 1.86 1.52
C GLN A 171 -20.51 1.53 0.36
N ALA A 172 -20.37 0.23 0.12
CA ALA A 172 -19.66 -0.30 -1.03
C ALA A 172 -20.46 -1.45 -1.65
N ARG A 173 -20.26 -1.66 -2.95
CA ARG A 173 -20.63 -2.90 -3.63
C ARG A 173 -19.34 -3.64 -3.95
N PHE A 174 -19.32 -4.95 -3.78
CA PHE A 174 -18.13 -5.74 -4.04
C PHE A 174 -18.48 -7.15 -4.50
N THR A 175 -17.49 -7.80 -5.11
CA THR A 175 -17.56 -9.21 -5.49
C THR A 175 -16.57 -9.99 -4.64
N ALA A 176 -17.06 -11.05 -4.00
CA ALA A 176 -16.26 -11.94 -3.18
C ALA A 176 -16.29 -13.36 -3.76
N GLU A 177 -15.13 -14.01 -3.73
CA GLU A 177 -15.00 -15.44 -3.87
C GLU A 177 -14.99 -16.06 -2.48
N VAL A 178 -15.83 -17.07 -2.29
CA VAL A 178 -15.92 -17.80 -1.03
C VAL A 178 -15.77 -19.28 -1.33
N GLU A 179 -14.78 -19.89 -0.68
CA GLU A 179 -14.54 -21.32 -0.72
C GLU A 179 -14.96 -21.93 0.61
N GLY A 180 -15.61 -23.08 0.56
CA GLY A 180 -16.02 -23.84 1.74
C GLY A 180 -15.74 -25.31 1.54
N PHE A 181 -15.39 -25.99 2.63
CA PHE A 181 -15.13 -27.42 2.58
C PHE A 181 -16.41 -28.24 2.73
N THR A 182 -16.46 -29.37 2.04
CA THR A 182 -17.55 -30.33 2.18
C THR A 182 -17.03 -31.66 2.70
N ALA A 183 -17.76 -32.29 3.62
CA ALA A 183 -17.49 -33.64 4.08
C ALA A 183 -18.55 -34.61 3.53
N ALA A 184 -18.24 -35.89 3.49
CA ALA A 184 -19.25 -36.91 3.26
C ALA A 184 -20.32 -36.79 4.35
N ARG A 185 -21.60 -36.85 3.97
CA ARG A 185 -22.69 -36.85 4.93
C ARG A 185 -22.67 -38.19 5.67
N ILE A 186 -22.24 -38.16 6.92
CA ILE A 186 -22.23 -39.35 7.78
C ILE A 186 -23.48 -39.31 8.64
N ASP A 187 -24.38 -40.27 8.44
CA ASP A 187 -25.54 -40.42 9.33
C ASP A 187 -25.06 -40.90 10.71
N GLY A 188 -25.14 -40.02 11.70
CA GLY A 188 -24.78 -40.34 13.08
C GLY A 188 -25.58 -41.51 13.66
N ASN A 189 -26.81 -41.77 13.21
CA ASN A 189 -27.58 -42.92 13.65
C ASN A 189 -26.99 -44.22 13.10
N MET A 190 -26.62 -44.24 11.82
CA MET A 190 -25.90 -45.36 11.21
C MET A 190 -24.58 -45.64 11.94
N VAL A 191 -23.83 -44.60 12.28
CA VAL A 191 -22.58 -44.73 13.05
C VAL A 191 -22.83 -45.36 14.42
N ARG A 192 -23.84 -44.89 15.16
CA ARG A 192 -24.21 -45.43 16.47
C ARG A 192 -24.57 -46.91 16.39
N ASP A 193 -25.34 -47.31 15.38
CA ASP A 193 -25.74 -48.71 15.19
C ASP A 193 -24.58 -49.60 14.77
N LEU A 194 -23.62 -49.08 14.01
CA LEU A 194 -22.41 -49.81 13.61
C LEU A 194 -21.49 -50.11 14.79
N VAL A 195 -21.38 -49.21 15.77
CA VAL A 195 -20.37 -49.32 16.83
C VAL A 195 -20.89 -49.80 18.19
N ARG A 196 -22.21 -49.78 18.42
CA ARG A 196 -22.80 -50.10 19.74
C ARG A 196 -22.37 -51.49 20.23
N GLY A 197 -21.91 -51.57 21.47
CA GLY A 197 -21.51 -52.82 22.12
C GLY A 197 -20.19 -53.46 21.63
N LEU A 198 -19.55 -52.91 20.59
CA LEU A 198 -18.25 -53.38 20.11
C LEU A 198 -17.12 -53.01 21.09
N PRO A 199 -16.06 -53.82 21.19
CA PRO A 199 -14.76 -53.37 21.72
C PRO A 199 -14.28 -52.11 21.01
N ILE A 200 -13.53 -51.25 21.72
CA ILE A 200 -13.05 -49.98 21.15
C ILE A 200 -12.20 -50.23 19.90
N GLU A 201 -11.25 -51.16 19.96
CA GLU A 201 -10.35 -51.44 18.83
C GLU A 201 -11.14 -51.95 17.61
N GLU A 202 -12.17 -52.77 17.84
CA GLU A 202 -13.03 -53.27 16.77
C GLU A 202 -13.91 -52.14 16.19
N ALA A 203 -14.42 -51.24 17.03
CA ALA A 203 -15.18 -50.08 16.59
C ALA A 203 -14.34 -49.16 15.69
N GLU A 204 -13.09 -48.88 16.04
CA GLU A 204 -12.17 -48.08 15.20
C GLU A 204 -11.96 -48.72 13.83
N VAL A 205 -11.72 -50.03 13.78
CA VAL A 205 -11.55 -50.78 12.53
C VAL A 205 -12.83 -50.75 11.69
N VAL A 206 -14.00 -50.93 12.29
CA VAL A 206 -15.29 -50.87 11.59
C VAL A 206 -15.53 -49.47 11.00
N LEU A 207 -15.28 -48.41 11.78
CA LEU A 207 -15.44 -47.03 11.32
C LEU A 207 -14.50 -46.71 10.15
N LYS A 208 -13.22 -47.08 10.26
CA LYS A 208 -12.21 -46.86 9.22
C LYS A 208 -12.55 -47.55 7.90
N ASN A 209 -13.11 -48.76 7.97
CA ASN A 209 -13.42 -49.56 6.78
C ASN A 209 -14.78 -49.22 6.15
N ARG A 210 -15.74 -48.73 6.93
CA ARG A 210 -17.12 -48.52 6.46
C ARG A 210 -17.43 -47.07 6.10
N LEU A 211 -16.62 -46.12 6.58
CA LEU A 211 -16.84 -44.70 6.36
C LEU A 211 -15.70 -44.10 5.53
N PRO A 212 -15.99 -43.14 4.63
CA PRO A 212 -14.97 -42.44 3.86
C PRO A 212 -14.28 -41.37 4.73
N LEU A 213 -13.49 -41.81 5.71
CA LEU A 213 -12.78 -40.93 6.64
C LEU A 213 -11.45 -40.49 6.03
N ALA A 214 -11.12 -39.20 6.17
CA ALA A 214 -9.84 -38.65 5.73
C ALA A 214 -8.70 -38.87 6.75
N ALA A 215 -9.04 -39.21 8.00
CA ALA A 215 -8.10 -39.60 9.05
C ALA A 215 -8.71 -40.69 9.94
N ASP A 216 -7.89 -41.27 10.81
CA ASP A 216 -8.34 -42.29 11.75
C ASP A 216 -9.39 -41.71 12.72
N PRO A 217 -10.46 -42.48 13.01
CA PRO A 217 -11.52 -42.03 13.90
C PRO A 217 -11.01 -41.95 15.35
N GLY A 218 -11.23 -40.82 16.02
CA GLY A 218 -10.98 -40.69 17.46
C GLY A 218 -12.17 -41.16 18.29
N ILE A 219 -11.95 -42.06 19.26
CA ILE A 219 -12.96 -42.51 20.21
C ILE A 219 -12.57 -42.06 21.62
N GLU A 220 -13.38 -41.17 22.20
CA GLU A 220 -13.27 -40.77 23.60
C GLU A 220 -14.37 -41.44 24.44
N ILE A 221 -13.99 -42.18 25.48
CA ILE A 221 -14.91 -42.89 26.37
C ILE A 221 -14.82 -42.36 27.80
N SER A 222 -16.01 -42.17 28.40
CA SER A 222 -16.17 -41.81 29.81
C SER A 222 -17.12 -42.77 30.51
N PRO A 223 -16.75 -43.35 31.67
CA PRO A 223 -15.49 -43.15 32.41
C PRO A 223 -14.28 -43.85 31.76
N ALA A 224 -13.08 -43.31 32.01
CA ALA A 224 -11.84 -43.84 31.46
C ALA A 224 -11.59 -45.30 31.87
N GLY A 225 -11.02 -46.10 30.96
CA GLY A 225 -10.72 -47.53 31.17
C GLY A 225 -11.87 -48.49 30.83
N TRP A 226 -12.99 -47.97 30.33
CA TRP A 226 -14.12 -48.78 29.89
C TRP A 226 -13.89 -49.28 28.44
N GLY A 227 -13.48 -50.53 28.26
CA GLY A 227 -13.00 -51.06 26.97
C GLY A 227 -14.04 -51.40 25.89
N ARG A 228 -15.28 -50.90 26.00
CA ARG A 228 -16.37 -51.21 25.04
C ARG A 228 -17.27 -50.01 24.78
N MET A 229 -17.78 -49.90 23.56
CA MET A 229 -18.80 -48.91 23.20
C MET A 229 -20.11 -49.15 23.99
N PRO A 230 -20.80 -48.09 24.45
CA PRO A 230 -22.10 -48.23 25.09
C PRO A 230 -23.11 -48.98 24.22
N TYR A 231 -23.95 -49.82 24.83
CA TYR A 231 -25.03 -50.51 24.11
C TYR A 231 -26.20 -49.59 23.74
N LEU A 232 -26.43 -48.55 24.55
CA LEU A 232 -27.51 -47.59 24.33
C LEU A 232 -27.02 -46.49 23.37
N PRO A 233 -27.61 -46.34 22.17
CA PRO A 233 -27.20 -45.33 21.19
C PRO A 233 -27.22 -43.90 21.72
N LEU A 234 -28.10 -43.60 22.67
CA LEU A 234 -28.22 -42.28 23.31
C LEU A 234 -26.95 -41.86 24.08
N ARG A 235 -26.06 -42.80 24.40
CA ARG A 235 -24.77 -42.54 25.08
C ARG A 235 -23.60 -42.38 24.11
N ILE A 236 -23.86 -42.35 22.80
CA ILE A 236 -22.85 -42.22 21.76
C ILE A 236 -23.09 -40.90 21.02
N TYR A 237 -22.15 -39.97 21.16
CA TYR A 237 -22.15 -38.68 20.49
C TYR A 237 -21.21 -38.75 19.28
N VAL A 238 -21.72 -38.35 18.11
CA VAL A 238 -20.97 -38.38 16.86
C VAL A 238 -20.74 -36.93 16.42
N ARG A 239 -19.49 -36.54 16.21
CA ARG A 239 -19.11 -35.24 15.67
C ARG A 239 -18.29 -35.46 14.40
N VAL A 240 -18.71 -34.83 13.31
CA VAL A 240 -17.96 -34.81 12.05
C VAL A 240 -17.28 -33.45 11.97
N ALA A 241 -15.97 -33.44 11.71
CA ALA A 241 -15.16 -32.24 11.61
C ALA A 241 -14.25 -32.32 10.38
N ALA A 242 -13.89 -31.16 9.83
CA ALA A 242 -12.88 -31.06 8.79
C ALA A 242 -11.50 -31.37 9.39
N LEU A 243 -10.60 -32.00 8.62
CA LEU A 243 -9.20 -31.96 8.98
C LEU A 243 -8.69 -30.53 8.80
N PRO A 244 -8.03 -29.92 9.81
CA PRO A 244 -7.40 -28.63 9.64
C PRO A 244 -6.31 -28.70 8.55
N PRO A 245 -6.07 -27.61 7.81
CA PRO A 245 -5.17 -27.60 6.65
C PRO A 245 -3.72 -28.00 6.96
N GLN A 246 -3.30 -27.98 8.24
CA GLN A 246 -1.93 -28.36 8.64
C GLN A 246 -1.64 -29.87 8.56
N GLN A 247 -2.64 -30.74 8.37
CA GLN A 247 -2.42 -32.20 8.24
C GLN A 247 -2.60 -32.76 6.82
N GLN A 248 -2.95 -31.92 5.84
CA GLN A 248 -3.07 -32.35 4.43
C GLN A 248 -1.69 -32.58 3.76
N GLY A 249 -0.58 -32.21 4.40
CA GLY A 249 0.78 -32.32 3.84
C GLY A 249 1.59 -33.55 4.26
N ALA A 250 1.05 -34.46 5.06
CA ALA A 250 1.80 -35.60 5.60
C ALA A 250 1.28 -36.95 5.07
N SER A 251 1.27 -37.12 3.75
CA SER A 251 1.24 -38.45 3.10
C SER A 251 1.64 -38.28 1.62
N GLN A 252 2.95 -38.23 1.38
CA GLN A 252 3.56 -38.77 0.16
C GLN A 252 4.37 -39.99 0.53
#